data_AF-A0A2K3LXS5-F1
#
_entry.id   AF-A0A2K3LXS5-F1
#
_cell.length_a   1.000
_cell.length_b   1.000
_cell.length_c   1.000
_cell.angle_alpha   90.00
_cell.angle_beta   90.00
_cell.angle_gamma   90.00
#
_symmetry.space_group_name_H-M   'P 1'
#
loop_
_entity.id
_entity.type
_entity.pdbx_description
1 polymer ?
#
loop_
_entity_poly.entity_id
_entity_poly.type
_entity_poly.pdbx_seq_one_letter_code
_entity_poly.pdbx_strand_id
1 'polypeptide(L)'
;ESEASCEGYREQHKALSNSLKEADEKMKVLTGERDDALKEVEELKAKISELEIRLSSSSGAAVIEEEKKRIDPDGDYSLLNRAGLISKIHEYESSMVEAASLSFKNEVAQLRVLNPELVEEGLDEDKEVRDGQILPPYE
;
A
#
# COMPACT_ATOMS: atom_id res chain seq x y z
N GLU A 1 -32.18 38.77 64.39
CA GLU A 1 -32.32 38.42 62.95
C GLU A 1 -31.36 39.18 62.02
N SER A 2 -30.97 40.42 62.33
CA SER A 2 -30.13 41.25 61.43
C SER A 2 -28.68 40.77 61.23
N GLU A 3 -28.01 40.18 62.23
CA GLU A 3 -26.60 39.77 62.10
C GLU A 3 -26.42 38.48 61.27
N ALA A 4 -27.32 37.51 61.43
CA ALA A 4 -27.28 36.26 60.67
C ALA A 4 -27.49 36.49 59.15
N SER A 5 -28.29 37.48 58.77
CA SER A 5 -28.50 37.88 57.37
C SER A 5 -27.24 38.49 56.74
N CYS A 6 -26.49 39.31 57.49
CA CYS A 6 -25.23 39.87 57.03
C CYS A 6 -24.11 38.82 56.93
N GLU A 7 -24.10 37.81 57.81
CA GLU A 7 -23.15 36.71 57.76
C GLU A 7 -23.32 35.86 56.49
N GLY A 8 -24.56 35.47 56.17
CA GLY A 8 -24.85 34.70 54.95
C GLY A 8 -24.47 35.44 53.66
N TYR A 9 -24.65 36.76 53.62
CA TYR A 9 -24.25 37.56 52.46
C TYR A 9 -22.71 37.62 52.28
N ARG A 10 -21.96 37.69 53.39
CA ARG A 10 -20.49 37.63 53.36
C ARG A 10 -19.97 36.28 52.87
N GLU A 11 -20.57 35.19 53.36
CA GLU A 11 -20.22 33.84 52.91
C GLU A 11 -20.49 33.64 51.42
N GLN A 12 -21.65 34.09 50.94
CA GLN A 12 -22.00 34.03 49.52
C GLN A 12 -21.05 34.85 48.65
N HIS A 13 -20.71 36.08 49.07
CA HIS A 13 -19.76 36.93 48.35
C HIS A 13 -18.36 36.29 48.29
N LYS A 14 -17.92 35.66 49.39
CA LYS A 14 -16.65 34.93 49.43
C LYS A 14 -16.65 33.72 48.49
N ALA A 15 -17.75 32.95 48.47
CA ALA A 15 -17.89 31.81 47.56
C ALA A 15 -17.88 32.24 46.08
N LEU A 16 -18.62 33.28 45.74
CA LEU A 16 -18.62 33.86 44.38
C LEU A 16 -17.24 34.38 43.98
N SER A 17 -16.55 35.09 44.87
CA SER A 17 -15.20 35.61 44.61
C SER A 17 -14.20 34.48 44.34
N ASN A 18 -14.28 33.37 45.08
CA ASN A 18 -13.43 32.20 44.85
C ASN A 18 -13.75 31.50 43.51
N SER A 19 -15.04 31.30 43.21
CA SER A 19 -15.46 30.70 41.94
C SER A 19 -15.06 31.56 40.74
N LEU A 20 -15.12 32.89 40.85
CA LEU A 20 -14.69 33.80 39.81
C LEU A 20 -13.17 33.69 39.56
N LYS A 21 -12.37 33.57 40.62
CA LYS A 21 -10.92 33.34 40.49
C LYS A 21 -10.60 32.01 39.82
N GLU A 22 -11.28 30.93 40.22
CA GLU A 22 -11.10 29.61 39.62
C GLU A 22 -11.49 29.60 38.13
N ALA A 23 -12.58 30.30 37.77
CA ALA A 23 -13.00 30.46 36.38
C ALA A 23 -11.98 31.27 35.56
N ASP A 24 -11.41 32.33 36.12
CA ASP A 24 -10.36 33.14 35.46
C ASP A 24 -9.07 32.33 35.24
N GLU A 25 -8.66 31.52 36.22
CA GLU A 25 -7.53 30.60 36.08
C GLU A 25 -7.77 29.53 34.99
N LYS A 26 -8.95 28.90 34.98
CA LYS A 26 -9.32 27.94 33.93
C LYS A 26 -9.35 28.59 32.54
N MET A 27 -9.85 29.82 32.45
CA MET A 27 -9.90 30.56 31.19
C MET A 27 -8.49 30.84 30.65
N LYS A 28 -7.53 31.16 31.52
CA LYS A 28 -6.12 31.35 31.11
C LYS A 28 -5.50 30.06 30.58
N VAL A 29 -5.74 28.92 31.24
CA VAL A 29 -5.25 27.61 30.79
C VAL A 29 -5.83 27.25 29.42
N LEU A 30 -7.16 27.31 29.27
CA LEU A 30 -7.85 26.99 28.01
C LEU A 30 -7.44 27.91 26.86
N THR A 31 -7.15 29.18 27.15
CA THR A 31 -6.65 30.14 26.15
C THR A 31 -5.27 29.72 25.64
N GLY A 32 -4.38 29.27 26.53
CA GLY A 32 -3.06 28.75 26.14
C GLY A 32 -3.16 27.46 25.32
N GLU A 33 -3.96 26.50 25.77
CA GLU A 33 -4.18 25.24 25.03
C GLU A 33 -4.77 25.48 23.63
N ARG A 34 -5.70 26.43 23.51
CA ARG A 34 -6.25 26.86 22.21
C ARG A 34 -5.14 27.42 21.31
N ASP A 35 -4.26 28.26 21.83
CA ASP A 35 -3.20 28.89 21.04
C ASP A 35 -2.17 27.86 20.56
N ASP A 36 -1.80 26.91 21.42
CA ASP A 36 -0.93 25.79 21.04
C ASP A 36 -1.56 24.91 19.96
N ALA A 37 -2.85 24.56 20.10
CA ALA A 37 -3.58 23.78 19.11
C ALA A 37 -3.72 24.52 17.77
N LEU A 38 -3.94 25.83 17.80
CA LEU A 38 -4.05 26.66 16.60
C LEU A 38 -2.72 26.65 15.83
N LYS A 39 -1.59 26.74 16.55
CA LYS A 39 -0.26 26.63 15.96
C LYS A 39 -0.02 25.26 15.31
N GLU A 40 -0.40 24.17 15.98
CA GLU A 40 -0.27 22.81 15.41
C GLU A 40 -1.11 22.65 14.13
N VAL A 41 -2.32 23.21 14.10
CA VAL A 41 -3.18 23.21 12.90
C VAL A 41 -2.53 23.96 11.74
N GLU A 42 -1.88 25.09 12.00
CA GLU A 42 -1.15 25.84 10.96
C GLU A 42 0.05 25.05 10.42
N GLU A 43 0.83 24.41 11.30
CA GLU A 43 1.96 23.55 10.91
C GLU A 43 1.51 22.34 10.07
N LEU A 44 0.41 21.69 10.47
CA LEU A 44 -0.17 20.57 9.73
C LEU A 44 -0.71 21.01 8.36
N LYS A 45 -1.36 22.16 8.27
CA LYS A 45 -1.82 22.72 6.99
C LYS A 45 -0.65 22.99 6.04
N ALA A 46 0.44 23.58 6.54
CA ALA A 46 1.63 23.82 5.73
C ALA A 46 2.23 22.50 5.20
N LYS A 47 2.29 21.46 6.05
CA LYS A 47 2.78 20.14 5.65
C LYS A 47 1.88 19.46 4.61
N ILE A 48 0.56 19.59 4.74
CA ILE A 48 -0.40 19.08 3.74
C ILE A 48 -0.14 19.76 2.40
N SER A 49 -0.06 21.09 2.36
CA SER A 49 0.21 21.82 1.13
C SER A 49 1.56 21.45 0.50
N GLU A 50 2.62 21.26 1.31
CA GLU A 50 3.90 20.77 0.80
C GLU A 50 3.77 19.38 0.16
N LEU A 51 3.07 18.46 0.81
CA LEU A 51 2.85 17.11 0.29
C LEU A 51 2.01 17.12 -0.99
N GLU A 52 0.99 17.95 -1.08
CA GLU A 52 0.16 18.12 -2.29
C GLU A 52 0.99 18.68 -3.47
N ILE A 53 1.87 19.65 -3.21
CA ILE A 53 2.79 20.20 -4.22
C ILE A 53 3.77 19.12 -4.67
N ARG A 54 4.37 18.36 -3.75
CA ARG A 54 5.30 17.27 -4.08
C ARG A 54 4.62 16.17 -4.90
N LEU A 55 3.37 15.83 -4.55
CA LEU A 55 2.58 14.85 -5.29
C LEU A 55 2.27 15.35 -6.70
N SER A 56 1.89 16.61 -6.85
CA SER A 56 1.55 17.23 -8.13
C SER A 56 2.78 17.48 -9.02
N SER A 57 3.93 17.76 -8.41
CA SER A 57 5.22 17.99 -9.08
C SER A 57 5.93 16.69 -9.43
N SER A 58 5.46 15.55 -8.92
CA SER A 58 5.94 14.24 -9.32
C SER A 58 5.55 14.01 -10.78
N SER A 59 6.47 14.32 -11.69
CA SER A 59 6.39 13.99 -13.12
C SER A 59 6.14 12.49 -13.37
N GLY A 60 6.33 11.63 -12.37
CA GLY A 60 6.00 10.22 -12.42
C GLY A 60 4.51 9.93 -12.49
N ALA A 61 3.63 10.81 -11.98
CA ALA A 61 2.19 10.50 -11.91
C ALA A 61 1.55 10.28 -13.30
N ALA A 62 1.92 11.09 -14.30
CA ALA A 62 1.43 10.94 -15.67
C ALA A 62 2.05 9.74 -16.39
N VAL A 63 3.36 9.49 -16.19
CA VAL A 63 4.07 8.36 -16.79
C VAL A 63 3.57 7.02 -16.22
N ILE A 64 3.33 6.96 -14.91
CA ILE A 64 2.79 5.79 -14.21
C ILE A 64 1.36 5.48 -14.67
N GLU A 65 0.53 6.50 -14.91
CA GLU A 65 -0.83 6.28 -15.42
C GLU A 65 -0.85 5.73 -16.86
N GLU A 66 0.02 6.24 -17.75
CA GLU A 66 0.14 5.67 -19.10
C GLU A 66 0.67 4.24 -19.09
N GLU A 67 1.70 3.97 -18.28
CA GLU A 67 2.27 2.64 -18.13
C GLU A 67 1.25 1.66 -17.52
N LYS A 68 0.51 2.10 -16.51
CA LYS A 68 -0.58 1.34 -15.91
C LYS A 68 -1.66 0.99 -16.92
N LYS A 69 -2.09 1.92 -17.78
CA LYS A 69 -3.05 1.64 -18.86
C LYS A 69 -2.54 0.66 -19.90
N ARG A 70 -1.21 0.58 -20.12
CA ARG A 70 -0.63 -0.44 -21.01
C ARG A 70 -0.63 -1.83 -20.40
N ILE A 71 -0.36 -1.91 -19.09
CA ILE A 71 -0.24 -3.18 -18.36
C ILE A 71 -1.61 -3.73 -17.95
N ASP A 72 -2.55 -2.84 -17.64
CA ASP A 72 -3.89 -3.13 -17.13
C ASP A 72 -4.95 -2.32 -17.91
N PRO A 73 -5.15 -2.59 -19.21
CA PRO A 73 -6.07 -1.81 -20.05
C PRO A 73 -7.53 -1.92 -19.58
N ASP A 74 -7.92 -3.07 -19.02
CA ASP A 74 -9.27 -3.33 -18.50
C ASP A 74 -9.44 -2.92 -17.02
N GLY A 75 -8.34 -2.63 -16.33
CA GLY A 75 -8.37 -2.20 -14.92
C GLY A 75 -8.54 -3.35 -13.91
N ASP A 76 -8.47 -4.61 -14.36
CA ASP A 76 -8.69 -5.80 -13.55
C ASP A 76 -7.70 -5.90 -12.39
N TYR A 77 -6.43 -5.57 -12.62
CA TYR A 77 -5.40 -5.63 -11.58
C TYR A 77 -5.55 -4.51 -10.55
N SER A 78 -6.08 -3.36 -10.97
CA SER A 78 -6.31 -2.20 -10.11
C SER A 78 -7.36 -2.44 -9.02
N LEU A 79 -8.27 -3.41 -9.22
CA LEU A 79 -9.30 -3.79 -8.27
C LEU A 79 -8.80 -4.78 -7.21
N LEU A 80 -7.63 -5.37 -7.43
CA LEU A 80 -7.08 -6.40 -6.56
C LEU A 80 -6.23 -5.78 -5.44
N ASN A 81 -6.43 -6.30 -4.24
CA ASN A 81 -5.47 -6.05 -3.16
C ASN A 81 -4.17 -6.84 -3.39
N ARG A 82 -3.16 -6.61 -2.55
CA ARG A 82 -1.86 -7.28 -2.67
C ARG A 82 -1.96 -8.81 -2.74
N ALA A 83 -2.85 -9.42 -1.96
CA ALA A 83 -3.03 -10.87 -1.98
C ALA A 83 -3.68 -11.34 -3.29
N GLY A 84 -4.67 -10.60 -3.79
CA GLY A 84 -5.30 -10.87 -5.08
C GLY A 84 -4.31 -10.80 -6.25
N LEU A 85 -3.44 -9.80 -6.27
CA LEU A 85 -2.37 -9.69 -7.28
C LEU A 85 -1.41 -10.87 -7.25
N ILE A 86 -0.97 -11.29 -6.05
CA ILE A 86 -0.08 -12.46 -5.90
C ILE A 86 -0.75 -13.73 -6.40
N SER A 87 -2.02 -13.94 -6.05
CA SER A 87 -2.79 -15.08 -6.55
C SER A 87 -2.86 -15.08 -8.07
N LYS A 88 -3.05 -13.91 -8.69
CA LYS A 88 -3.15 -13.80 -10.15
C LYS A 88 -1.82 -14.08 -10.86
N ILE A 89 -0.71 -13.66 -10.27
CA ILE A 89 0.64 -13.99 -10.75
C ILE A 89 0.84 -15.51 -10.75
N HIS A 90 0.55 -16.18 -9.63
CA HIS A 90 0.71 -17.63 -9.54
C HIS A 90 -0.20 -18.40 -10.51
N GLU A 91 -1.43 -17.93 -10.71
CA GLU A 91 -2.37 -18.49 -11.70
C GLU A 91 -1.78 -18.41 -13.12
N TYR A 92 -1.27 -17.24 -13.49
CA TYR A 92 -0.65 -17.01 -14.80
C TYR A 92 0.61 -17.86 -15.00
N GLU A 93 1.51 -17.88 -14.02
CA GLU A 93 2.73 -18.70 -14.05
C GLU A 93 2.40 -20.19 -14.21
N SER A 94 1.43 -20.69 -13.45
CA SER A 94 0.99 -22.09 -13.54
C SER A 94 0.40 -22.39 -14.92
N SER A 95 -0.44 -21.51 -15.45
CA SER A 95 -1.05 -21.65 -16.77
C SER A 95 0.00 -21.67 -17.88
N MET A 96 1.03 -20.82 -17.80
CA MET A 96 2.14 -20.81 -18.77
C MET A 96 2.93 -22.11 -18.75
N VAL A 97 3.26 -22.63 -17.57
CA VAL A 97 3.99 -23.90 -17.42
C VAL A 97 3.17 -25.06 -17.99
N GLU A 98 1.87 -25.10 -17.70
CA GLU A 98 0.96 -26.12 -18.25
C GLU A 98 0.89 -26.04 -19.77
N ALA A 99 0.73 -24.84 -20.33
CA ALA A 99 0.68 -24.63 -21.78
C ALA A 99 1.99 -25.06 -22.46
N ALA A 100 3.14 -24.70 -21.91
CA ALA A 100 4.44 -25.12 -22.42
C ALA A 100 4.62 -26.65 -22.36
N SER A 101 4.24 -27.27 -21.23
CA SER A 101 4.30 -28.73 -21.07
C SER A 101 3.43 -29.46 -22.09
N LEU A 102 2.21 -28.97 -22.32
CA LEU A 102 1.30 -29.54 -23.32
C LEU A 102 1.86 -29.37 -24.74
N SER A 103 2.39 -28.19 -25.07
CA SER A 103 2.99 -27.94 -26.38
C SER A 103 4.16 -28.88 -26.63
N PHE A 104 5.08 -29.00 -25.67
CA PHE A 104 6.23 -29.89 -25.78
C PHE A 104 5.81 -31.36 -25.93
N LYS A 105 4.88 -31.84 -25.11
CA LYS A 105 4.33 -33.20 -25.23
C LYS A 105 3.72 -33.45 -26.61
N ASN A 106 3.01 -32.46 -27.15
CA ASN A 106 2.42 -32.55 -28.47
C ASN A 106 3.48 -32.60 -29.58
N GLU A 107 4.54 -31.80 -29.48
CA GLU A 107 5.68 -31.86 -30.41
C GLU A 107 6.39 -33.21 -30.36
N VAL A 108 6.67 -33.74 -29.17
CA VAL A 108 7.26 -35.09 -28.99
C VAL A 108 6.37 -36.16 -29.61
N ALA A 109 5.05 -36.08 -29.41
CA ALA A 109 4.10 -37.00 -30.03
C ALA A 109 4.15 -36.94 -31.56
N GLN A 110 4.23 -35.74 -32.15
CA GLN A 110 4.41 -35.57 -33.59
C GLN A 110 5.75 -36.15 -34.07
N LEU A 111 6.84 -35.94 -33.32
CA LEU A 111 8.15 -36.50 -33.65
C LEU A 111 8.14 -38.03 -33.63
N ARG A 112 7.45 -38.68 -32.70
CA ARG A 112 7.29 -40.15 -32.69
C ARG A 112 6.56 -40.68 -33.92
N VAL A 113 5.58 -39.93 -34.44
CA VAL A 113 4.88 -40.30 -35.68
C VAL A 113 5.85 -40.25 -36.87
N LEU A 114 6.74 -39.25 -36.90
CA LEU A 114 7.71 -39.07 -37.98
C LEU A 114 8.94 -39.98 -37.84
N ASN A 115 9.34 -40.30 -36.61
CA ASN A 115 10.48 -41.15 -36.26
C ASN A 115 10.09 -42.14 -35.14
N PRO A 116 9.55 -43.31 -35.49
CA PRO A 116 9.10 -44.31 -34.52
C PRO A 116 10.23 -44.89 -33.64
N GLU A 117 11.50 -44.77 -34.06
CA GLU A 117 12.68 -45.25 -33.33
C GLU A 117 13.30 -44.17 -32.43
N LEU A 118 12.62 -43.02 -32.25
CA LEU A 118 13.11 -41.92 -31.40
C LEU A 118 13.29 -42.39 -29.95
N VAL A 119 14.54 -42.30 -29.46
CA VAL A 119 14.88 -42.54 -28.05
C VAL A 119 14.82 -41.22 -27.29
N GLU A 120 13.93 -41.14 -26.32
CA GLU A 120 13.78 -39.96 -25.45
C GLU A 120 14.52 -40.10 -24.11
N GLU A 121 14.98 -41.31 -23.80
CA GLU A 121 15.74 -41.57 -22.58
C GLU A 121 17.06 -40.78 -22.62
N GLY A 122 17.27 -39.94 -21.61
CA GLY A 122 18.44 -39.06 -21.51
C GLY A 122 18.26 -37.66 -22.08
N LEU A 123 17.13 -37.36 -22.74
CA LEU A 123 16.74 -35.98 -23.07
C LEU A 123 16.55 -35.18 -21.79
N ASP A 124 17.02 -33.94 -21.82
CA ASP A 124 17.12 -33.07 -20.66
C ASP A 124 17.14 -31.63 -21.17
N GLU A 125 16.36 -30.74 -20.55
CA GLU A 125 16.30 -29.33 -20.95
C GLU A 125 17.62 -28.61 -20.70
N ASP A 126 18.39 -29.08 -19.72
CA ASP A 126 19.70 -28.55 -19.35
C ASP A 126 20.84 -29.29 -20.09
N LYS A 127 20.59 -29.85 -21.27
CA LYS A 127 21.62 -30.49 -22.10
C LYS A 127 21.52 -30.04 -23.55
N GLU A 128 22.65 -30.06 -24.22
CA GLU A 128 22.80 -29.70 -25.62
C GLU A 128 23.42 -30.84 -26.44
N VAL A 129 23.14 -30.83 -27.75
CA VAL A 129 23.70 -31.82 -28.67
C VAL A 129 25.06 -31.33 -29.18
N ARG A 130 26.12 -32.09 -28.88
CA ARG A 130 27.49 -31.86 -29.38
C ARG A 130 28.03 -33.13 -30.00
N ASP A 131 28.47 -33.04 -31.24
CA ASP A 131 28.99 -34.18 -32.02
C ASP A 131 28.05 -35.40 -32.01
N GLY A 132 26.73 -35.16 -32.00
CA GLY A 132 25.70 -36.21 -31.96
C GLY A 132 25.43 -36.81 -30.57
N GLN A 133 26.02 -36.28 -29.50
CA GLN A 133 25.78 -36.71 -28.12
C GLN A 133 25.07 -35.62 -27.31
N ILE A 134 24.16 -36.03 -26.42
CA ILE A 134 23.46 -35.14 -25.49
C ILE A 134 24.33 -34.97 -24.24
N LEU A 135 24.80 -33.75 -23.96
CA LEU A 135 25.73 -33.45 -22.88
C LEU A 135 25.32 -32.17 -22.14
N PRO A 136 25.71 -31.96 -20.87
CA PRO A 136 25.47 -30.71 -20.14
C PRO A 136 26.10 -29.51 -20.87
N PRO A 137 25.51 -28.30 -20.82
CA PRO A 137 26.05 -27.09 -21.44
C PRO A 137 27.46 -26.79 -20.96
N TYR A 138 28.22 -26.03 -21.75
CA TYR A 138 29.51 -25.51 -21.29
C TYR A 138 29.27 -24.55 -20.11
N GLU A 139 30.03 -24.75 -19.01
CA GLU A 139 30.20 -23.73 -17.98
C GLU A 139 30.89 -22.48 -18.53
#